data_AF-A0A3D5Z3W3-F1
#
_entry.id   AF-A0A3D5Z3W3-F1
#
_cell.length_a   1.000
_cell.length_b   1.000
_cell.length_c   1.000
_cell.angle_alpha   90.00
_cell.angle_beta   90.00
_cell.angle_gamma   90.00
#
_symmetry.space_group_name_H-M   'P 1'
#
loop_
_entity.id
_entity.type
_entity.pdbx_description
1 polymer ?
#
loop_
_entity_poly.entity_id
_entity_poly.type
_entity_poly.pdbx_seq_one_letter_code
_entity_poly.pdbx_strand_id
1 'polypeptide(L)'
;MESSLNNYKNDGTVAKVKQLVDIAVSFKNSRNVNVFCGEFGVYIPNSPHADRVYWYDVVRKYLDEKGISWTIWDYQGGFGLFEKGSNELFDYDLDTEILASLNFNIPEQKAWILNPETNPFNIYTDYLGQSVFTSGSAGNGTIDLYSATQPQTGKYSIYWTGSAQYSGPGFDMKPDKDLSQLVAANYDLDFWIRGNSPAIKFEIRFVDSKSTEVGDHPWRMSYTIDATKVTLNGEWQHLKIPLKNFRETGSWDNAWFGPAGKFDWKAVDRLEFISEFGALGTQQIWFDEIQINGTPLSAAERTTFVNKLYAKAFPNPLNESATIQYHIPATGLVNVSIYNLSGQKVATLVNAIESQGMHQVLWTPGQADSEFSDSGVFICKITSSGNASVLKLLVRN
;
A
#
# COMPACT_ATOMS: atom_id res chain seq x y z
N MET A 1 -33.04 18.07 -16.80
CA MET A 1 -33.41 17.38 -15.55
C MET A 1 -34.91 17.35 -15.35
N GLU A 2 -35.63 18.48 -15.44
CA GLU A 2 -37.10 18.50 -15.31
C GLU A 2 -37.85 17.66 -16.36
N SER A 3 -37.41 17.64 -17.63
CA SER A 3 -38.08 16.88 -18.69
C SER A 3 -38.00 15.35 -18.52
N SER A 4 -36.86 14.83 -18.07
CA SER A 4 -36.64 13.39 -17.86
C SER A 4 -37.42 12.87 -16.65
N LEU A 5 -37.50 13.66 -15.57
CA LEU A 5 -38.34 13.33 -14.40
C LEU A 5 -39.82 13.36 -14.77
N ASN A 6 -40.27 14.35 -15.53
CA ASN A 6 -41.66 14.47 -15.97
C ASN A 6 -42.09 13.30 -16.89
N ASN A 7 -41.16 12.70 -17.63
CA ASN A 7 -41.44 11.55 -18.49
C ASN A 7 -41.10 10.19 -17.84
N TYR A 8 -40.68 10.15 -16.58
CA TYR A 8 -40.20 8.92 -15.92
C TYR A 8 -41.24 7.79 -15.94
N LYS A 9 -42.54 8.10 -15.83
CA LYS A 9 -43.60 7.08 -15.94
C LYS A 9 -43.60 6.30 -17.27
N ASN A 10 -43.09 6.93 -18.33
CA ASN A 10 -42.98 6.34 -19.66
C ASN A 10 -41.58 5.75 -19.88
N ASP A 11 -40.54 6.47 -19.43
CA ASP A 11 -39.15 6.11 -19.71
C ASP A 11 -38.54 5.12 -18.71
N GLY A 12 -39.04 5.08 -17.47
CA GLY A 12 -38.59 4.23 -16.37
C GLY A 12 -39.19 2.82 -16.39
N THR A 13 -39.62 2.32 -17.55
CA THR A 13 -40.26 1.00 -17.68
C THR A 13 -39.30 -0.04 -18.25
N VAL A 14 -39.51 -1.31 -17.89
CA VAL A 14 -38.77 -2.44 -18.50
C VAL A 14 -38.89 -2.43 -20.02
N ALA A 15 -40.09 -2.13 -20.55
CA ALA A 15 -40.33 -2.06 -21.99
C ALA A 15 -39.44 -1.00 -22.65
N LYS A 16 -39.29 0.18 -22.04
CA LYS A 16 -38.41 1.23 -22.55
C LYS A 16 -36.94 0.80 -22.55
N VAL A 17 -36.47 0.20 -21.46
CA VAL A 17 -35.09 -0.28 -21.36
C VAL A 17 -34.79 -1.30 -22.47
N LYS A 18 -35.69 -2.28 -22.68
CA LYS A 18 -35.57 -3.25 -23.76
C LYS A 18 -35.56 -2.58 -25.15
N GLN A 19 -36.46 -1.63 -25.37
CA GLN A 19 -36.51 -0.86 -26.61
C GLN A 19 -35.18 -0.15 -26.92
N LEU A 20 -34.50 0.39 -25.90
CA LEU A 20 -33.20 1.04 -26.08
C LEU A 20 -32.10 0.03 -26.42
N VAL A 21 -32.09 -1.15 -25.79
CA VAL A 21 -31.17 -2.24 -26.14
C VAL A 21 -31.43 -2.77 -27.55
N ASP A 22 -32.69 -2.83 -27.99
CA ASP A 22 -33.08 -3.30 -29.32
C ASP A 22 -32.51 -2.45 -30.46
N ILE A 23 -32.17 -1.18 -30.20
CA ILE A 23 -31.44 -0.33 -31.16
C ILE A 23 -30.07 -0.95 -31.45
N ALA A 24 -29.34 -1.37 -30.42
CA ALA A 24 -28.04 -2.02 -30.55
C ALA A 24 -28.17 -3.42 -31.17
N VAL A 25 -29.23 -4.17 -30.83
CA VAL A 25 -29.53 -5.47 -31.47
C VAL A 25 -29.81 -5.31 -32.96
N SER A 26 -30.57 -4.28 -33.35
CA SER A 26 -30.85 -3.98 -34.76
C SER A 26 -29.57 -3.64 -35.52
N PHE A 27 -28.65 -2.89 -34.91
CA PHE A 27 -27.33 -2.61 -35.46
C PHE A 27 -26.51 -3.90 -35.62
N LYS A 28 -26.41 -4.71 -34.56
CA LYS A 28 -25.75 -6.03 -34.54
C LYS A 28 -26.19 -6.89 -35.73
N ASN A 29 -27.51 -7.05 -35.89
CA ASN A 29 -28.10 -7.93 -36.90
C ASN A 29 -27.95 -7.37 -38.32
N SER A 30 -28.22 -6.09 -38.53
CA SER A 30 -28.16 -5.47 -39.87
C SER A 30 -26.75 -5.42 -40.44
N ARG A 31 -25.72 -5.38 -39.58
CA ARG A 31 -24.31 -5.34 -39.98
C ARG A 31 -23.61 -6.69 -39.85
N ASN A 32 -24.26 -7.69 -39.27
CA ASN A 32 -23.66 -8.99 -38.96
C ASN A 32 -22.35 -8.86 -38.15
N VAL A 33 -22.40 -8.05 -37.08
CA VAL A 33 -21.25 -7.80 -36.20
C VAL A 33 -21.60 -8.17 -34.76
N ASN A 34 -20.59 -8.43 -33.94
CA ASN A 34 -20.79 -8.55 -32.50
C ASN A 34 -20.89 -7.17 -31.84
N VAL A 35 -21.67 -7.09 -30.78
CA VAL A 35 -21.81 -5.90 -29.93
C VAL A 35 -21.52 -6.29 -28.49
N PHE A 36 -20.80 -5.42 -27.81
CA PHE A 36 -20.44 -5.52 -26.40
C PHE A 36 -21.00 -4.30 -25.67
N CYS A 37 -21.71 -4.52 -24.57
CA CYS A 37 -22.14 -3.46 -23.66
C CYS A 37 -20.96 -3.13 -22.74
N GLY A 38 -20.22 -2.09 -23.11
CA GLY A 38 -18.99 -1.70 -22.42
C GLY A 38 -19.19 -1.30 -20.98
N GLU A 39 -20.34 -0.72 -20.62
CA GLU A 39 -20.63 -0.28 -19.26
C GLU A 39 -22.15 -0.21 -19.07
N PHE A 40 -22.63 -0.69 -17.93
CA PHE A 40 -23.97 -0.40 -17.42
C PHE A 40 -23.96 -0.47 -15.89
N GLY A 41 -24.94 0.15 -15.24
CA GLY A 41 -25.04 0.06 -13.78
C GLY A 41 -26.04 1.03 -13.18
N VAL A 42 -26.30 0.86 -11.89
CA VAL A 42 -27.20 1.72 -11.12
C VAL A 42 -26.45 2.36 -9.96
N TYR A 43 -26.50 3.68 -9.89
CA TYR A 43 -25.75 4.45 -8.91
C TYR A 43 -26.31 4.25 -7.49
N ILE A 44 -25.46 3.83 -6.56
CA ILE A 44 -25.83 3.46 -5.19
C ILE A 44 -26.45 4.61 -4.38
N PRO A 45 -25.86 5.84 -4.34
CA PRO A 45 -26.31 6.86 -3.38
C PRO A 45 -27.79 7.27 -3.49
N ASN A 46 -28.37 7.23 -4.69
CA ASN A 46 -29.70 7.76 -4.96
C ASN A 46 -30.71 6.69 -5.43
N SER A 47 -30.35 5.40 -5.34
CA SER A 47 -31.20 4.31 -5.84
C SER A 47 -31.46 3.29 -4.74
N PRO A 48 -32.73 2.98 -4.41
CA PRO A 48 -33.06 1.95 -3.44
C PRO A 48 -32.44 0.60 -3.82
N HIS A 49 -31.94 -0.14 -2.84
CA HIS A 49 -31.24 -1.42 -3.06
C HIS A 49 -32.07 -2.41 -3.89
N ALA A 50 -33.34 -2.64 -3.51
CA ALA A 50 -34.23 -3.54 -4.24
C ALA A 50 -34.46 -3.13 -5.71
N ASP A 51 -34.51 -1.82 -6.00
CA ASP A 51 -34.65 -1.32 -7.37
C ASP A 51 -33.38 -1.58 -8.19
N ARG A 52 -32.20 -1.47 -7.57
CA ARG A 52 -30.92 -1.82 -8.21
C ARG A 52 -30.90 -3.30 -8.56
N VAL A 53 -31.20 -4.17 -7.60
CA VAL A 53 -31.25 -5.64 -7.80
C VAL A 53 -32.20 -5.99 -8.95
N TYR A 54 -33.40 -5.40 -8.94
CA TYR A 54 -34.39 -5.62 -10.01
C TYR A 54 -33.89 -5.14 -11.37
N TRP A 55 -33.31 -3.95 -11.45
CA TRP A 55 -32.82 -3.38 -12.70
C TRP A 55 -31.65 -4.19 -13.27
N TYR A 56 -30.67 -4.56 -12.43
CA TYR A 56 -29.55 -5.41 -12.85
C TYR A 56 -30.06 -6.74 -13.39
N ASP A 57 -30.99 -7.41 -12.68
CA ASP A 57 -31.57 -8.66 -13.14
C ASP A 57 -32.23 -8.52 -14.52
N VAL A 58 -33.04 -7.48 -14.71
CA VAL A 58 -33.76 -7.22 -15.97
C VAL A 58 -32.80 -6.96 -17.13
N VAL A 59 -31.86 -6.03 -16.96
CA VAL A 59 -30.93 -5.61 -18.02
C VAL A 59 -30.00 -6.75 -18.39
N ARG A 60 -29.41 -7.39 -17.39
CA ARG A 60 -28.48 -8.51 -17.57
C ARG A 60 -29.17 -9.70 -18.27
N LYS A 61 -30.41 -10.07 -17.87
CA LYS A 61 -31.21 -11.12 -18.57
C LYS A 61 -31.44 -10.76 -20.02
N TYR A 62 -31.75 -9.50 -20.30
CA TYR A 62 -32.06 -9.10 -21.65
C TYR A 62 -30.81 -9.06 -22.55
N LEU A 63 -29.67 -8.60 -22.03
CA LEU A 63 -28.40 -8.64 -22.75
C LEU A 63 -27.99 -10.10 -23.07
N ASP A 64 -28.10 -11.00 -22.08
CA ASP A 64 -27.84 -12.43 -22.27
C ASP A 64 -28.77 -13.04 -23.33
N GLU A 65 -30.08 -12.76 -23.26
CA GLU A 65 -31.09 -13.21 -24.23
C GLU A 65 -30.75 -12.78 -25.66
N LYS A 66 -30.17 -11.57 -25.82
CA LYS A 66 -29.77 -11.03 -27.14
C LYS A 66 -28.35 -11.40 -27.55
N GLY A 67 -27.64 -12.19 -26.73
CA GLY A 67 -26.25 -12.56 -26.95
C GLY A 67 -25.35 -11.33 -27.08
N ILE A 68 -25.50 -10.37 -26.18
CA ILE A 68 -24.64 -9.20 -26.01
C ILE A 68 -23.87 -9.40 -24.71
N SER A 69 -22.54 -9.53 -24.82
CA SER A 69 -21.67 -9.55 -23.63
C SER A 69 -21.65 -8.18 -22.96
N TRP A 70 -21.30 -8.14 -21.68
CA TRP A 70 -21.42 -6.92 -20.88
C TRP A 70 -20.37 -6.85 -19.76
N THR A 71 -20.11 -5.64 -19.30
CA THR A 71 -19.48 -5.39 -17.98
C THR A 71 -20.22 -4.25 -17.29
N ILE A 72 -20.18 -4.26 -15.96
CA ILE A 72 -20.69 -3.14 -15.18
C ILE A 72 -19.68 -1.99 -15.17
N TRP A 73 -20.15 -0.77 -14.87
CA TRP A 73 -19.32 0.44 -14.85
C TRP A 73 -18.11 0.33 -13.91
N ASP A 74 -18.30 -0.18 -12.69
CA ASP A 74 -17.22 -0.44 -11.74
C ASP A 74 -17.64 -1.58 -10.79
N TYR A 75 -16.68 -2.36 -10.34
CA TYR A 75 -16.84 -3.42 -9.34
C TYR A 75 -16.70 -2.87 -7.91
N GLN A 76 -16.21 -1.64 -7.74
CA GLN A 76 -16.04 -0.96 -6.46
C GLN A 76 -16.77 0.40 -6.43
N GLY A 77 -16.83 1.01 -5.24
CA GLY A 77 -17.39 2.36 -5.06
C GLY A 77 -18.88 2.49 -5.42
N GLY A 78 -19.24 3.59 -6.09
CA GLY A 78 -20.64 4.02 -6.26
C GLY A 78 -21.54 3.14 -7.14
N PHE A 79 -20.97 2.13 -7.80
CA PHE A 79 -21.68 1.13 -8.61
C PHE A 79 -21.26 -0.31 -8.26
N GLY A 80 -20.45 -0.46 -7.20
CA GLY A 80 -19.72 -1.68 -6.91
C GLY A 80 -20.55 -2.85 -6.43
N LEU A 81 -19.85 -3.96 -6.20
CA LEU A 81 -20.41 -5.24 -5.74
C LEU A 81 -20.47 -5.39 -4.23
N PHE A 82 -19.99 -4.39 -3.48
CA PHE A 82 -19.91 -4.45 -2.03
C PHE A 82 -21.07 -3.71 -1.38
N GLU A 83 -21.42 -4.12 -0.17
CA GLU A 83 -22.39 -3.43 0.65
C GLU A 83 -21.97 -1.96 0.84
N LYS A 84 -22.95 -1.05 0.76
CA LYS A 84 -22.70 0.38 0.82
C LYS A 84 -22.05 0.76 2.14
N GLY A 85 -20.85 1.35 2.08
CA GLY A 85 -20.13 1.83 3.26
C GLY A 85 -19.38 0.74 4.02
N SER A 86 -19.24 -0.45 3.45
CA SER A 86 -18.44 -1.54 3.98
C SER A 86 -16.93 -1.33 3.76
N ASN A 87 -16.13 -2.30 4.25
CA ASN A 87 -14.68 -2.33 4.04
C ASN A 87 -14.29 -2.86 2.65
N GLU A 88 -15.27 -3.24 1.82
CA GLU A 88 -15.08 -3.78 0.47
C GLU A 88 -14.20 -5.04 0.43
N LEU A 89 -14.36 -5.91 1.42
CA LEU A 89 -13.65 -7.17 1.54
C LEU A 89 -14.47 -8.34 0.97
N PHE A 90 -13.88 -9.07 0.03
CA PHE A 90 -14.56 -10.16 -0.70
C PHE A 90 -15.21 -11.23 0.18
N ASP A 91 -14.59 -11.53 1.32
CA ASP A 91 -15.07 -12.59 2.22
C ASP A 91 -16.15 -12.11 3.21
N TYR A 92 -16.44 -10.80 3.26
CA TYR A 92 -17.25 -10.21 4.33
C TYR A 92 -18.35 -9.27 3.82
N ASP A 93 -18.10 -8.57 2.71
CA ASP A 93 -18.82 -7.35 2.38
C ASP A 93 -19.54 -7.40 1.02
N LEU A 94 -19.62 -8.55 0.33
CA LEU A 94 -20.27 -8.62 -0.98
C LEU A 94 -21.78 -8.47 -0.87
N ASP A 95 -22.37 -7.60 -1.69
CA ASP A 95 -23.81 -7.42 -1.87
C ASP A 95 -24.40 -8.63 -2.62
N THR A 96 -24.63 -9.71 -1.89
CA THR A 96 -24.99 -11.03 -2.46
C THR A 96 -26.24 -10.99 -3.35
N GLU A 97 -27.18 -10.07 -3.11
CA GLU A 97 -28.36 -9.91 -3.96
C GLU A 97 -28.01 -9.26 -5.31
N ILE A 98 -27.13 -8.26 -5.33
CA ILE A 98 -26.61 -7.68 -6.58
C ILE A 98 -25.81 -8.74 -7.36
N LEU A 99 -24.92 -9.48 -6.69
CA LEU A 99 -24.16 -10.55 -7.35
C LEU A 99 -25.08 -11.63 -7.93
N ALA A 100 -26.14 -12.01 -7.21
CA ALA A 100 -27.14 -12.96 -7.70
C ALA A 100 -27.85 -12.42 -8.96
N SER A 101 -28.23 -11.14 -8.96
CA SER A 101 -28.88 -10.50 -10.11
C SER A 101 -28.00 -10.45 -11.37
N LEU A 102 -26.68 -10.36 -11.16
CA LEU A 102 -25.65 -10.41 -12.19
C LEU A 102 -25.24 -11.83 -12.57
N ASN A 103 -25.83 -12.86 -11.95
CA ASN A 103 -25.52 -14.27 -12.17
C ASN A 103 -24.05 -14.62 -11.90
N PHE A 104 -23.46 -14.03 -10.85
CA PHE A 104 -22.13 -14.40 -10.36
C PHE A 104 -22.17 -15.59 -9.41
N ASN A 105 -21.03 -16.29 -9.30
CA ASN A 105 -20.80 -17.26 -8.24
C ASN A 105 -20.49 -16.51 -6.96
N ILE A 106 -21.38 -16.60 -5.98
CA ILE A 106 -21.26 -15.86 -4.71
C ILE A 106 -20.41 -16.69 -3.74
N PRO A 107 -19.26 -16.20 -3.28
CA PRO A 107 -18.47 -16.87 -2.26
C PRO A 107 -19.16 -16.77 -0.89
N GLU A 108 -18.81 -17.68 0.03
CA GLU A 108 -19.28 -17.63 1.42
C GLU A 108 -18.94 -16.26 2.04
N GLN A 109 -19.93 -15.63 2.67
CA GLN A 109 -19.76 -14.37 3.39
C GLN A 109 -19.70 -14.63 4.90
N LYS A 110 -18.79 -13.94 5.60
CA LYS A 110 -18.55 -14.07 7.04
C LYS A 110 -18.77 -12.74 7.75
N ALA A 111 -19.00 -12.78 9.05
CA ALA A 111 -18.97 -11.58 9.87
C ALA A 111 -17.52 -11.07 9.99
N TRP A 112 -17.31 -9.79 9.70
CA TRP A 112 -16.01 -9.15 9.87
C TRP A 112 -15.71 -8.89 11.35
N ILE A 113 -14.48 -9.22 11.77
CA ILE A 113 -13.97 -8.95 13.11
C ILE A 113 -12.59 -8.31 12.96
N LEU A 114 -12.45 -7.07 13.46
CA LEU A 114 -11.15 -6.41 13.54
C LEU A 114 -10.27 -7.12 14.57
N ASN A 115 -9.11 -7.61 14.12
CA ASN A 115 -8.12 -8.22 14.98
C ASN A 115 -6.87 -7.32 15.08
N PRO A 116 -6.23 -7.24 16.26
CA PRO A 116 -4.95 -6.55 16.41
C PRO A 116 -3.89 -7.10 15.47
N GLU A 117 -3.16 -6.18 14.83
CA GLU A 117 -1.96 -6.51 14.09
C GLU A 117 -0.87 -6.96 15.06
N THR A 118 -0.26 -8.10 14.76
CA THR A 118 0.77 -8.73 15.60
C THR A 118 2.07 -9.03 14.85
N ASN A 119 2.06 -8.86 13.53
CA ASN A 119 3.18 -9.15 12.65
C ASN A 119 3.60 -7.88 11.89
N PRO A 120 4.87 -7.82 11.41
CA PRO A 120 5.28 -6.79 10.47
C PRO A 120 4.42 -6.80 9.20
N PHE A 121 4.19 -5.63 8.61
CA PHE A 121 3.47 -5.51 7.35
C PHE A 121 3.98 -4.34 6.51
N ASN A 122 3.73 -4.41 5.21
CA ASN A 122 4.15 -3.40 4.25
C ASN A 122 3.04 -2.38 4.04
N ILE A 123 3.43 -1.10 3.98
CA ILE A 123 2.58 0.01 3.54
C ILE A 123 2.89 0.36 2.08
N TYR A 124 4.17 0.39 1.73
CA TYR A 124 4.66 0.60 0.37
C TYR A 124 6.01 -0.08 0.17
N THR A 125 6.23 -0.75 -0.96
CA THR A 125 7.55 -1.23 -1.40
C THR A 125 7.85 -0.76 -2.82
N ASP A 126 7.46 -1.52 -3.84
CA ASP A 126 7.34 -1.05 -5.24
C ASP A 126 5.88 -0.69 -5.58
N TYR A 127 4.97 -1.21 -4.76
CA TYR A 127 3.53 -1.08 -4.87
C TYR A 127 2.97 -0.88 -3.46
N LEU A 128 1.72 -0.41 -3.40
CA LEU A 128 1.01 -0.30 -2.13
C LEU A 128 0.86 -1.68 -1.47
N GLY A 129 0.91 -1.68 -0.14
CA GLY A 129 0.64 -2.84 0.68
C GLY A 129 -0.78 -3.37 0.45
N GLN A 130 -1.01 -4.63 0.83
CA GLN A 130 -2.35 -5.19 0.83
C GLN A 130 -3.27 -4.36 1.73
N SER A 131 -4.47 -4.03 1.23
CA SER A 131 -5.44 -3.21 1.97
C SER A 131 -4.93 -1.81 2.33
N VAL A 132 -4.02 -1.27 1.51
CA VAL A 132 -3.53 0.11 1.59
C VAL A 132 -3.85 0.83 0.29
N PHE A 133 -4.49 1.99 0.42
CA PHE A 133 -4.96 2.82 -0.69
C PHE A 133 -4.36 4.22 -0.60
N THR A 134 -4.36 4.95 -1.71
CA THR A 134 -3.84 6.32 -1.73
C THR A 134 -4.89 7.30 -1.22
N SER A 135 -4.55 8.14 -0.27
CA SER A 135 -5.44 9.20 0.26
C SER A 135 -4.82 10.60 0.23
N GLY A 136 -3.53 10.69 -0.11
CA GLY A 136 -2.81 11.96 -0.17
C GLY A 136 -3.21 12.86 -1.34
N SER A 137 -3.01 14.17 -1.16
CA SER A 137 -3.13 15.16 -2.22
C SER A 137 -1.85 15.98 -2.28
N ALA A 138 -1.35 16.28 -3.48
CA ALA A 138 -0.19 17.14 -3.65
C ALA A 138 -0.56 18.64 -3.68
N GLY A 139 -1.86 19.00 -3.71
CA GLY A 139 -2.29 20.33 -4.10
C GLY A 139 -1.75 20.68 -5.49
N ASN A 140 -0.90 21.70 -5.59
CA ASN A 140 -0.24 22.10 -6.85
C ASN A 140 1.07 21.34 -7.14
N GLY A 141 1.46 20.40 -6.27
CA GLY A 141 2.69 19.64 -6.38
C GLY A 141 2.55 18.34 -7.16
N THR A 142 3.48 17.42 -6.90
CA THR A 142 3.46 16.07 -7.48
C THR A 142 3.67 15.04 -6.38
N ILE A 143 2.85 13.99 -6.42
CA ILE A 143 3.07 12.71 -5.75
C ILE A 143 3.07 11.66 -6.86
N ASP A 144 4.21 11.04 -7.09
CA ASP A 144 4.38 9.93 -8.02
C ASP A 144 4.77 8.69 -7.23
N LEU A 145 3.84 7.73 -7.13
CA LEU A 145 4.07 6.49 -6.37
C LEU A 145 4.96 5.50 -7.11
N TYR A 146 5.27 5.74 -8.39
CA TYR A 146 5.98 4.80 -9.25
C TYR A 146 7.20 5.45 -9.91
N SER A 147 7.89 6.34 -9.19
CA SER A 147 9.10 6.98 -9.70
C SER A 147 10.23 5.97 -9.78
N ALA A 148 10.67 5.69 -11.01
CA ALA A 148 11.86 4.89 -11.30
C ALA A 148 13.19 5.66 -11.13
N THR A 149 13.13 6.91 -10.62
CA THR A 149 14.32 7.76 -10.48
C THR A 149 15.14 7.33 -9.28
N GLN A 150 16.09 6.41 -9.50
CA GLN A 150 17.02 5.92 -8.48
C GLN A 150 16.30 5.43 -7.19
N PRO A 151 15.39 4.45 -7.31
CA PRO A 151 14.78 3.82 -6.14
C PRO A 151 15.88 3.22 -5.25
N GLN A 152 15.61 3.13 -3.96
CA GLN A 152 16.53 2.44 -3.05
C GLN A 152 16.43 0.94 -3.31
N THR A 153 15.23 0.38 -3.33
CA THR A 153 14.97 -1.04 -3.57
C THR A 153 14.06 -1.23 -4.77
N GLY A 154 14.22 -2.33 -5.49
CA GLY A 154 13.27 -2.71 -6.53
C GLY A 154 13.29 -1.77 -7.72
N LYS A 155 12.09 -1.44 -8.21
CA LYS A 155 11.86 -0.68 -9.45
C LYS A 155 11.38 0.74 -9.19
N TYR A 156 10.66 0.96 -8.08
CA TYR A 156 9.89 2.17 -7.87
C TYR A 156 10.05 2.70 -6.45
N SER A 157 10.14 4.02 -6.35
CA SER A 157 10.05 4.75 -5.09
C SER A 157 8.96 5.80 -5.20
N ILE A 158 8.44 6.24 -4.06
CA ILE A 158 7.55 7.39 -4.02
C ILE A 158 8.38 8.64 -4.22
N TYR A 159 7.93 9.55 -5.08
CA TYR A 159 8.48 10.88 -5.28
C TYR A 159 7.46 11.93 -4.90
N TRP A 160 7.88 12.91 -4.09
CA TRP A 160 7.05 13.97 -3.56
C TRP A 160 7.75 15.33 -3.68
N THR A 161 7.09 16.30 -4.33
CA THR A 161 7.62 17.66 -4.49
C THR A 161 6.50 18.68 -4.66
N GLY A 162 6.82 19.98 -4.57
CA GLY A 162 5.95 21.08 -5.01
C GLY A 162 4.66 21.26 -4.21
N SER A 163 4.43 20.46 -3.18
CA SER A 163 3.12 20.42 -2.52
C SER A 163 2.82 21.69 -1.74
N ALA A 164 1.54 22.09 -1.77
CA ALA A 164 1.03 23.14 -0.90
C ALA A 164 1.18 22.76 0.57
N GLN A 165 1.02 23.70 1.50
CA GLN A 165 1.00 23.38 2.94
C GLN A 165 -0.16 22.43 3.26
N TYR A 166 0.04 21.52 4.23
CA TYR A 166 -0.95 20.50 4.65
C TYR A 166 -1.30 19.45 3.58
N SER A 167 -0.43 19.28 2.59
CA SER A 167 -0.57 18.32 1.49
C SER A 167 0.59 17.34 1.49
N GLY A 168 0.43 16.17 0.88
CA GLY A 168 1.48 15.19 0.69
C GLY A 168 0.95 13.76 0.56
N PRO A 169 1.85 12.76 0.45
CA PRO A 169 1.47 11.35 0.36
C PRO A 169 0.66 10.89 1.57
N GLY A 170 -0.38 10.11 1.31
CA GLY A 170 -1.26 9.54 2.32
C GLY A 170 -1.62 8.11 1.95
N PHE A 171 -1.68 7.26 2.96
CA PHE A 171 -1.96 5.83 2.88
C PHE A 171 -3.16 5.54 3.77
N ASP A 172 -4.29 5.24 3.14
CA ASP A 172 -5.53 4.81 3.76
C ASP A 172 -5.50 3.29 3.98
N MET A 173 -5.68 2.88 5.23
CA MET A 173 -5.74 1.50 5.64
C MET A 173 -7.21 1.09 5.64
N LYS A 174 -7.63 0.33 4.62
CA LYS A 174 -9.02 -0.13 4.51
C LYS A 174 -9.06 -1.67 4.48
N PRO A 175 -9.53 -2.33 5.55
CA PRO A 175 -10.09 -1.74 6.78
C PRO A 175 -9.03 -1.09 7.68
N ASP A 176 -9.50 -0.25 8.61
CA ASP A 176 -8.68 0.34 9.67
C ASP A 176 -7.87 -0.75 10.39
N LYS A 177 -6.67 -0.39 10.83
CA LYS A 177 -5.76 -1.31 11.52
C LYS A 177 -5.72 -1.05 13.02
N ASP A 178 -5.80 -2.13 13.80
CA ASP A 178 -5.46 -2.10 15.22
C ASP A 178 -3.95 -2.32 15.39
N LEU A 179 -3.20 -1.24 15.58
CA LEU A 179 -1.76 -1.24 15.81
C LEU A 179 -1.39 -1.25 17.30
N SER A 180 -2.36 -1.36 18.22
CA SER A 180 -2.13 -1.23 19.66
C SER A 180 -1.12 -2.24 20.21
N GLN A 181 -1.16 -3.48 19.71
CA GLN A 181 -0.19 -4.52 20.09
C GLN A 181 1.20 -4.25 19.52
N LEU A 182 1.31 -3.70 18.30
CA LEU A 182 2.59 -3.34 17.70
C LEU A 182 3.26 -2.19 18.46
N VAL A 183 2.47 -1.20 18.90
CA VAL A 183 2.95 -0.11 19.77
C VAL A 183 3.47 -0.67 21.09
N ALA A 184 2.71 -1.55 21.74
CA ALA A 184 3.11 -2.21 23.00
C ALA A 184 4.37 -3.07 22.82
N ALA A 185 4.50 -3.73 21.68
CA ALA A 185 5.67 -4.53 21.30
C ALA A 185 6.85 -3.68 20.76
N ASN A 186 6.74 -2.35 20.79
CA ASN A 186 7.80 -1.41 20.42
C ASN A 186 8.29 -1.59 18.97
N TYR A 187 7.34 -1.82 18.07
CA TYR A 187 7.54 -1.76 16.62
C TYR A 187 7.84 -0.32 16.17
N ASP A 188 8.45 -0.22 15.00
CA ASP A 188 8.88 1.01 14.37
C ASP A 188 8.13 1.20 13.03
N LEU A 189 7.86 2.46 12.66
CA LEU A 189 7.70 2.86 11.27
C LEU A 189 9.09 2.85 10.63
N ASP A 190 9.31 1.93 9.71
CA ASP A 190 10.60 1.60 9.07
C ASP A 190 10.53 1.96 7.59
N PHE A 191 11.41 2.84 7.11
CA PHE A 191 11.42 3.28 5.70
C PHE A 191 12.75 3.92 5.30
N TRP A 192 13.02 3.92 4.00
CA TRP A 192 14.08 4.72 3.40
C TRP A 192 13.57 6.07 2.95
N ILE A 193 14.39 7.10 3.13
CA ILE A 193 14.10 8.46 2.69
C ILE A 193 15.32 9.08 2.02
N ARG A 194 15.08 9.86 0.98
CA ARG A 194 16.08 10.71 0.33
C ARG A 194 15.47 12.07 0.06
N GLY A 195 16.28 13.12 0.10
CA GLY A 195 15.81 14.45 -0.30
C GLY A 195 16.95 15.32 -0.79
N ASN A 196 16.62 16.36 -1.54
CA ASN A 196 17.59 17.22 -2.23
C ASN A 196 18.09 18.41 -1.39
N SER A 197 17.60 18.60 -0.17
CA SER A 197 17.95 19.76 0.66
C SER A 197 17.92 19.42 2.16
N PRO A 198 18.95 19.80 2.93
CA PRO A 198 18.96 19.62 4.38
C PRO A 198 17.95 20.53 5.10
N ALA A 199 17.36 21.52 4.41
CA ALA A 199 16.31 22.38 4.96
C ALA A 199 14.92 21.71 4.94
N ILE A 200 14.79 20.52 4.35
CA ILE A 200 13.52 19.78 4.29
C ILE A 200 12.99 19.54 5.70
N LYS A 201 11.73 19.95 5.90
CA LYS A 201 10.99 19.78 7.13
C LYS A 201 9.54 19.43 6.83
N PHE A 202 9.06 18.33 7.39
CA PHE A 202 7.69 17.85 7.22
C PHE A 202 7.24 17.03 8.43
N GLU A 203 5.97 16.67 8.48
CA GLU A 203 5.40 15.87 9.55
C GLU A 203 4.93 14.51 9.01
N ILE A 204 5.22 13.44 9.75
CA ILE A 204 4.60 12.13 9.56
C ILE A 204 3.48 12.02 10.59
N ARG A 205 2.28 11.62 10.20
CA ARG A 205 1.17 11.43 11.13
C ARG A 205 0.39 10.16 10.88
N PHE A 206 0.11 9.44 11.95
CA PHE A 206 -0.99 8.48 11.98
C PHE A 206 -2.27 9.22 12.33
N VAL A 207 -3.36 8.86 11.67
CA VAL A 207 -4.70 9.39 11.92
C VAL A 207 -5.61 8.22 12.25
N ASP A 208 -6.38 8.33 13.34
CA ASP A 208 -7.39 7.33 13.67
C ASP A 208 -8.72 7.63 12.98
N SER A 209 -9.57 6.62 12.92
CA SER A 209 -10.90 6.71 12.36
C SER A 209 -11.75 7.64 13.21
N LYS A 210 -12.66 8.38 12.57
CA LYS A 210 -13.70 9.11 13.28
C LYS A 210 -14.88 8.19 13.56
N SER A 211 -15.12 7.86 14.82
CA SER A 211 -16.29 7.08 15.24
C SER A 211 -17.58 7.91 15.17
N THR A 212 -18.71 7.26 15.45
CA THR A 212 -20.01 7.93 15.61
C THR A 212 -20.19 8.60 16.98
N GLU A 213 -19.23 8.44 17.90
CA GLU A 213 -19.32 9.02 19.24
C GLU A 213 -19.22 10.55 19.19
N VAL A 214 -20.02 11.22 20.01
CA VAL A 214 -20.04 12.69 20.06
C VAL A 214 -18.73 13.22 20.63
N GLY A 215 -18.09 14.14 19.91
CA GLY A 215 -16.81 14.73 20.33
C GLY A 215 -15.61 13.83 20.07
N ASP A 216 -15.81 12.79 19.25
CA ASP A 216 -14.74 12.08 18.59
C ASP A 216 -14.37 12.75 17.26
N HIS A 217 -13.07 12.77 16.98
CA HIS A 217 -12.46 13.45 15.86
C HIS A 217 -11.35 12.54 15.32
N PRO A 218 -10.92 12.69 14.06
CA PRO A 218 -9.76 11.96 13.54
C PRO A 218 -8.49 12.52 14.18
N TRP A 219 -8.15 12.05 15.38
CA TRP A 219 -6.99 12.43 16.16
C TRP A 219 -5.71 12.03 15.44
N ARG A 220 -4.64 12.77 15.70
CA ARG A 220 -3.38 12.60 14.96
C ARG A 220 -2.23 12.36 15.93
N MET A 221 -1.50 11.28 15.70
CA MET A 221 -0.21 11.01 16.31
C MET A 221 0.88 11.41 15.34
N SER A 222 1.64 12.44 15.65
CA SER A 222 2.62 13.06 14.74
C SER A 222 4.07 12.85 15.17
N TYR A 223 4.97 12.90 14.19
CA TYR A 223 6.42 12.94 14.35
C TYR A 223 7.04 13.88 13.31
N THR A 224 7.80 14.87 13.77
CA THR A 224 8.46 15.84 12.88
C THR A 224 9.77 15.29 12.33
N ILE A 225 9.95 15.41 11.01
CA ILE A 225 11.22 15.18 10.31
C ILE A 225 11.85 16.54 10.02
N ASP A 226 13.10 16.72 10.46
CA ASP A 226 13.91 17.91 10.22
C ASP A 226 15.42 17.55 10.22
N ALA A 227 16.27 18.56 10.05
CA ALA A 227 17.72 18.43 10.00
C ALA A 227 18.36 17.87 11.30
N THR A 228 17.67 17.94 12.44
CA THR A 228 18.14 17.32 13.70
C THR A 228 17.88 15.82 13.73
N LYS A 229 16.95 15.36 12.89
CA LYS A 229 16.67 13.96 12.65
C LYS A 229 17.57 13.52 11.49
N VAL A 230 17.21 13.82 10.26
CA VAL A 230 17.87 13.25 9.07
C VAL A 230 18.55 14.33 8.24
N THR A 231 19.74 14.02 7.73
CA THR A 231 20.39 14.86 6.73
C THR A 231 19.96 14.41 5.33
N LEU A 232 19.21 15.26 4.63
CA LEU A 232 18.71 15.00 3.27
C LEU A 232 19.56 15.76 2.25
N ASN A 233 20.62 15.13 1.75
CA ASN A 233 21.65 15.73 0.90
C ASN A 233 21.79 15.04 -0.48
N GLY A 234 20.75 14.33 -0.91
CA GLY A 234 20.74 13.54 -2.14
C GLY A 234 21.04 12.05 -1.94
N GLU A 235 21.42 11.63 -0.73
CA GLU A 235 21.65 10.22 -0.40
C GLU A 235 20.46 9.58 0.31
N TRP A 236 20.26 8.28 0.11
CA TRP A 236 19.27 7.48 0.84
C TRP A 236 19.68 7.29 2.30
N GLN A 237 18.74 7.54 3.20
CA GLN A 237 18.87 7.40 4.64
C GLN A 237 17.82 6.41 5.14
N HIS A 238 18.19 5.54 6.08
CA HIS A 238 17.27 4.58 6.67
C HIS A 238 16.72 5.11 8.00
N LEU A 239 15.41 5.22 8.11
CA LEU A 239 14.71 5.70 9.30
C LEU A 239 13.90 4.57 9.93
N LYS A 240 14.07 4.41 11.24
CA LYS A 240 13.21 3.59 12.10
C LYS A 240 12.68 4.47 13.21
N ILE A 241 11.38 4.73 13.20
CA ILE A 241 10.71 5.60 14.17
C ILE A 241 9.82 4.72 15.05
N PRO A 242 10.18 4.47 16.33
CA PRO A 242 9.32 3.72 17.23
C PRO A 242 7.91 4.30 17.26
N LEU A 243 6.87 3.47 17.11
CA LEU A 243 5.48 3.96 17.08
C LEU A 243 5.13 4.72 18.36
N LYS A 244 5.67 4.28 19.51
CA LYS A 244 5.54 4.97 20.80
C LYS A 244 6.19 6.35 20.87
N ASN A 245 7.00 6.75 19.88
CA ASN A 245 7.66 8.06 19.84
C ASN A 245 6.80 9.13 19.14
N PHE A 246 5.73 8.74 18.45
CA PHE A 246 4.74 9.69 17.95
C PHE A 246 4.01 10.36 19.12
N ARG A 247 3.52 11.58 18.93
CA ARG A 247 2.86 12.39 19.96
C ARG A 247 1.57 12.96 19.41
N GLU A 248 0.54 12.99 20.23
CA GLU A 248 -0.73 13.54 19.78
C GLU A 248 -0.61 15.05 19.56
N THR A 249 -1.01 15.53 18.39
CA THR A 249 -0.95 16.96 18.03
C THR A 249 -2.32 17.61 17.91
N GLY A 250 -3.39 16.85 18.14
CA GLY A 250 -4.77 17.30 17.96
C GLY A 250 -5.36 16.82 16.64
N SER A 251 -6.47 17.44 16.24
CA SER A 251 -7.26 17.04 15.09
C SER A 251 -7.78 18.25 14.31
N TRP A 252 -7.93 18.09 13.01
CA TRP A 252 -8.69 19.00 12.17
C TRP A 252 -9.99 18.31 11.74
N ASP A 253 -11.13 18.85 12.17
CA ASP A 253 -12.46 18.34 11.83
C ASP A 253 -13.44 19.52 11.69
N ASN A 254 -13.43 20.16 10.52
CA ASN A 254 -14.12 21.44 10.24
C ASN A 254 -13.69 22.64 11.11
N ALA A 255 -12.96 22.39 12.18
CA ALA A 255 -12.25 23.32 13.03
C ALA A 255 -11.03 22.61 13.64
N TRP A 256 -10.12 23.39 14.22
CA TRP A 256 -8.98 22.86 14.93
C TRP A 256 -9.35 22.45 16.36
N PHE A 257 -8.96 21.25 16.76
CA PHE A 257 -9.06 20.71 18.11
C PHE A 257 -7.65 20.41 18.63
N GLY A 258 -7.30 20.98 19.78
CA GLY A 258 -6.02 20.68 20.43
C GLY A 258 -5.92 19.24 20.91
N PRO A 259 -4.71 18.74 21.22
CA PRO A 259 -4.51 17.38 21.71
C PRO A 259 -5.30 17.15 23.01
N ALA A 260 -5.98 16.00 23.08
CA ALA A 260 -6.86 15.56 24.15
C ALA A 260 -6.47 14.18 24.74
N GLY A 261 -5.45 13.51 24.18
CA GLY A 261 -5.05 12.16 24.58
C GLY A 261 -6.07 11.10 24.17
N LYS A 262 -6.74 11.33 23.04
CA LYS A 262 -7.88 10.54 22.55
C LYS A 262 -7.55 9.67 21.33
N PHE A 263 -6.34 9.76 20.78
CA PHE A 263 -5.95 8.92 19.66
C PHE A 263 -6.08 7.43 19.99
N ASP A 264 -6.82 6.68 19.15
CA ASP A 264 -7.00 5.25 19.29
C ASP A 264 -6.11 4.45 18.32
N TRP A 265 -5.06 3.85 18.88
CA TRP A 265 -4.20 2.91 18.14
C TRP A 265 -4.93 1.64 17.68
N LYS A 266 -6.16 1.38 18.11
CA LYS A 266 -6.97 0.24 17.65
C LYS A 266 -7.74 0.54 16.36
N ALA A 267 -7.81 1.79 15.93
CA ALA A 267 -8.60 2.22 14.80
C ALA A 267 -7.79 3.14 13.89
N VAL A 268 -6.54 2.76 13.59
CA VAL A 268 -5.67 3.57 12.73
C VAL A 268 -6.19 3.49 11.30
N ASP A 269 -6.65 4.63 10.80
CA ASP A 269 -7.26 4.82 9.49
C ASP A 269 -6.17 5.19 8.46
N ARG A 270 -5.29 6.15 8.78
CA ARG A 270 -4.29 6.63 7.81
C ARG A 270 -2.88 6.78 8.37
N LEU A 271 -1.90 6.61 7.47
CA LEU A 271 -0.54 7.14 7.62
C LEU A 271 -0.31 8.23 6.57
N GLU A 272 0.22 9.38 6.98
CA GLU A 272 0.38 10.52 6.09
C GLU A 272 1.75 11.20 6.26
N PHE A 273 2.31 11.69 5.17
CA PHE A 273 3.54 12.48 5.09
C PHE A 273 3.15 13.87 4.58
N ILE A 274 3.22 14.88 5.44
CA ILE A 274 2.53 16.15 5.26
C ILE A 274 3.48 17.35 5.38
N SER A 275 3.34 18.28 4.45
CA SER A 275 4.02 19.58 4.44
C SER A 275 3.46 20.55 5.51
N GLU A 276 3.52 20.14 6.78
CA GLU A 276 2.93 20.87 7.92
C GLU A 276 3.54 22.28 8.09
N PHE A 277 4.84 22.42 7.84
CA PHE A 277 5.61 23.63 8.13
C PHE A 277 5.67 24.64 6.98
N GLY A 278 4.86 24.45 5.94
CA GLY A 278 4.79 25.30 4.76
C GLY A 278 4.85 24.50 3.46
N ALA A 279 4.62 25.18 2.33
CA ALA A 279 4.72 24.54 1.01
C ALA A 279 6.15 24.04 0.74
N LEU A 280 6.28 22.89 0.07
CA LEU A 280 7.59 22.31 -0.23
C LEU A 280 8.39 23.13 -1.24
N GLY A 281 7.73 23.86 -2.14
CA GLY A 281 8.39 24.61 -3.21
C GLY A 281 9.21 23.67 -4.11
N THR A 282 10.50 23.96 -4.29
CA THR A 282 11.42 23.14 -5.13
C THR A 282 12.03 21.95 -4.40
N GLN A 283 11.65 21.71 -3.15
CA GLN A 283 12.16 20.59 -2.38
C GLN A 283 11.59 19.28 -2.89
N GLN A 284 12.44 18.27 -2.95
CA GLN A 284 12.14 16.95 -3.49
C GLN A 284 12.45 15.91 -2.44
N ILE A 285 11.50 15.01 -2.21
CA ILE A 285 11.59 13.93 -1.23
C ILE A 285 11.23 12.63 -1.93
N TRP A 286 11.98 11.58 -1.64
CA TRP A 286 11.67 10.23 -2.04
C TRP A 286 11.51 9.33 -0.82
N PHE A 287 10.59 8.38 -0.90
CA PHE A 287 10.39 7.33 0.09
C PHE A 287 10.43 5.97 -0.56
N ASP A 288 10.94 4.98 0.16
CA ASP A 288 10.99 3.60 -0.31
C ASP A 288 10.87 2.64 0.88
N GLU A 289 10.30 1.46 0.63
CA GLU A 289 10.09 0.40 1.62
C GLU A 289 9.44 0.88 2.94
N ILE A 290 8.30 1.57 2.85
CA ILE A 290 7.54 2.01 4.03
C ILE A 290 6.82 0.81 4.66
N GLN A 291 7.19 0.49 5.90
CA GLN A 291 6.76 -0.73 6.59
C GLN A 291 6.51 -0.44 8.08
N ILE A 292 5.65 -1.24 8.71
CA ILE A 292 5.64 -1.39 10.16
C ILE A 292 6.47 -2.63 10.48
N ASN A 293 7.56 -2.46 11.23
CA ASN A 293 8.52 -3.53 11.48
C ASN A 293 8.95 -3.62 12.95
N GLY A 294 9.22 -4.84 13.40
CA GLY A 294 9.59 -5.14 14.78
C GLY A 294 10.92 -5.86 14.81
N THR A 295 12.01 -5.14 15.05
CA THR A 295 13.25 -5.76 15.55
C THR A 295 13.49 -5.22 16.97
N PRO A 296 13.72 -6.07 17.99
CA PRO A 296 14.19 -5.59 19.29
C PRO A 296 15.64 -5.13 19.14
N LEU A 297 15.84 -3.95 18.59
CA LEU A 297 17.13 -3.25 18.64
C LEU A 297 17.21 -2.45 19.95
N SER A 298 18.42 -2.34 20.47
CA SER A 298 18.71 -1.61 21.71
C SER A 298 18.37 -0.12 21.54
N ALA A 299 18.05 0.59 22.63
CA ALA A 299 17.67 2.00 22.58
C ALA A 299 18.75 2.91 21.94
N ALA A 300 20.01 2.48 21.91
CA ALA A 300 21.10 3.19 21.25
C ALA A 300 21.07 3.08 19.70
N GLU A 301 20.40 2.07 19.15
CA GLU A 301 20.27 1.87 17.70
C GLU A 301 19.03 2.58 17.10
N ARG A 302 18.14 3.10 17.95
CA ARG A 302 16.82 3.67 17.55
C ARG A 302 16.81 5.18 17.25
N THR A 303 17.97 5.84 17.26
CA THR A 303 18.12 7.25 16.83
C THR A 303 19.38 7.52 16.03
N THR A 304 20.10 6.48 15.62
CA THR A 304 21.22 6.63 14.68
C THR A 304 20.66 6.55 13.27
N PHE A 305 20.71 7.69 12.58
CA PHE A 305 20.63 7.79 11.13
C PHE A 305 21.85 7.08 10.59
N VAL A 306 21.67 5.85 10.15
CA VAL A 306 22.77 5.05 9.64
C VAL A 306 22.52 4.77 8.18
N ASN A 307 23.16 5.58 7.34
CA ASN A 307 23.78 5.09 6.12
C ASN A 307 24.76 3.97 6.54
N LYS A 308 24.25 2.76 6.83
CA LYS A 308 24.98 1.57 7.31
C LYS A 308 24.73 0.40 6.39
N LEU A 309 25.69 -0.53 6.38
CA LEU A 309 25.54 -1.81 5.72
C LEU A 309 24.27 -2.53 6.21
N TYR A 310 23.27 -2.63 5.34
CA TYR A 310 22.00 -3.31 5.57
C TYR A 310 21.85 -4.46 4.56
N ALA A 311 21.14 -5.53 4.94
CA ALA A 311 20.87 -6.61 4.01
C ALA A 311 19.52 -7.27 4.31
N LYS A 312 18.87 -7.80 3.28
CA LYS A 312 17.71 -8.70 3.36
C LYS A 312 17.83 -9.79 2.29
N ALA A 313 17.09 -10.88 2.45
CA ALA A 313 17.00 -11.92 1.44
C ALA A 313 15.52 -12.27 1.17
N PHE A 314 15.16 -12.40 -0.11
CA PHE A 314 13.81 -12.76 -0.51
C PHE A 314 13.79 -13.69 -1.75
N PRO A 315 12.90 -14.70 -1.79
CA PRO A 315 12.15 -15.20 -0.63
C PRO A 315 13.11 -15.79 0.42
N ASN A 316 12.74 -15.72 1.69
CA ASN A 316 13.42 -16.43 2.77
C ASN A 316 12.36 -16.78 3.82
N PRO A 317 11.92 -18.05 3.91
CA PRO A 317 12.56 -19.25 3.36
C PRO A 317 12.51 -19.35 1.83
N LEU A 318 13.56 -19.92 1.21
CA LEU A 318 13.67 -20.11 -0.24
C LEU A 318 13.45 -21.57 -0.64
N ASN A 319 12.88 -21.78 -1.82
CA ASN A 319 12.77 -23.12 -2.43
C ASN A 319 13.94 -23.37 -3.40
N GLU A 320 14.04 -22.57 -4.47
CA GLU A 320 15.09 -22.73 -5.49
C GLU A 320 16.23 -21.71 -5.36
N SER A 321 15.89 -20.45 -5.09
CA SER A 321 16.86 -19.36 -5.00
C SER A 321 16.34 -18.22 -4.12
N ALA A 322 17.27 -17.38 -3.64
CA ALA A 322 16.97 -16.14 -2.94
C ALA A 322 17.78 -15.00 -3.55
N THR A 323 17.13 -13.85 -3.74
CA THR A 323 17.81 -12.58 -4.00
C THR A 323 18.29 -12.02 -2.68
N ILE A 324 19.61 -11.87 -2.54
CA ILE A 324 20.23 -11.17 -1.42
C ILE A 324 20.38 -9.71 -1.83
N GLN A 325 19.67 -8.84 -1.15
CA GLN A 325 19.68 -7.42 -1.39
C GLN A 325 20.40 -6.70 -0.25
N TYR A 326 21.29 -5.77 -0.56
CA TYR A 326 22.10 -5.10 0.46
C TYR A 326 22.44 -3.65 0.10
N HIS A 327 22.47 -2.79 1.12
CA HIS A 327 22.90 -1.39 1.02
C HIS A 327 24.36 -1.31 1.43
N ILE A 328 25.22 -0.66 0.66
CA ILE A 328 26.56 -0.28 1.13
C ILE A 328 26.63 1.23 1.35
N PRO A 329 27.20 1.67 2.48
CA PRO A 329 27.12 3.08 2.88
C PRO A 329 28.13 3.99 2.18
N ALA A 330 29.14 3.41 1.54
CA ALA A 330 30.15 4.12 0.78
C ALA A 330 30.71 3.19 -0.30
N THR A 331 31.14 3.76 -1.42
CA THR A 331 31.83 3.04 -2.49
C THR A 331 33.07 2.35 -1.94
N GLY A 332 33.22 1.05 -2.19
CA GLY A 332 34.33 0.28 -1.64
C GLY A 332 34.26 -1.20 -1.96
N LEU A 333 35.24 -1.94 -1.45
CA LEU A 333 35.27 -3.40 -1.60
C LEU A 333 34.13 -4.04 -0.79
N VAL A 334 33.28 -4.78 -1.49
CA VAL A 334 32.19 -5.57 -0.93
C VAL A 334 32.51 -7.05 -1.05
N ASN A 335 32.26 -7.81 0.02
CA ASN A 335 32.28 -9.26 -0.01
C ASN A 335 30.92 -9.80 0.46
N VAL A 336 30.25 -10.60 -0.36
CA VAL A 336 29.03 -11.35 -0.02
C VAL A 336 29.38 -12.83 -0.08
N SER A 337 29.39 -13.50 1.06
CA SER A 337 29.74 -14.92 1.17
C SER A 337 28.67 -15.71 1.93
N ILE A 338 28.46 -16.96 1.53
CA ILE A 338 27.53 -17.89 2.18
C ILE A 338 28.32 -18.95 2.94
N TYR A 339 27.84 -19.28 4.14
CA TYR A 339 28.43 -20.27 5.04
C TYR A 339 27.36 -21.28 5.47
N ASN A 340 27.76 -22.53 5.68
CA ASN A 340 26.93 -23.52 6.37
C ASN A 340 27.07 -23.39 7.90
N LEU A 341 26.32 -24.19 8.67
CA LEU A 341 26.34 -24.15 10.13
C LEU A 341 27.66 -24.60 10.78
N SER A 342 28.53 -25.32 10.07
CA SER A 342 29.88 -25.65 10.56
C SER A 342 30.88 -24.50 10.35
N GLY A 343 30.45 -23.39 9.75
CA GLY A 343 31.28 -22.23 9.45
C GLY A 343 32.11 -22.38 8.17
N GLN A 344 31.90 -23.44 7.40
CA GLN A 344 32.53 -23.61 6.09
C GLN A 344 31.87 -22.65 5.10
N LYS A 345 32.70 -21.88 4.38
CA LYS A 345 32.25 -21.03 3.28
C LYS A 345 31.86 -21.91 2.09
N VAL A 346 30.60 -21.84 1.67
CA VAL A 346 30.04 -22.64 0.57
C VAL A 346 29.91 -21.85 -0.73
N ALA A 347 29.84 -20.52 -0.67
CA ALA A 347 29.83 -19.67 -1.86
C ALA A 347 30.42 -18.28 -1.59
N THR A 348 30.98 -17.65 -2.61
CA THR A 348 31.30 -16.21 -2.64
C THR A 348 30.53 -15.61 -3.81
N LEU A 349 29.50 -14.81 -3.52
CA LEU A 349 28.59 -14.25 -4.51
C LEU A 349 29.09 -12.94 -5.09
N VAL A 350 29.74 -12.13 -4.24
CA VAL A 350 30.34 -10.84 -4.61
C VAL A 350 31.69 -10.71 -3.92
N ASN A 351 32.69 -10.24 -4.66
CA ASN A 351 34.00 -9.85 -4.14
C ASN A 351 34.59 -8.76 -5.04
N ALA A 352 34.00 -7.58 -5.03
CA ALA A 352 34.28 -6.50 -5.99
C ALA A 352 34.15 -5.11 -5.36
N ILE A 353 34.71 -4.10 -6.03
CA ILE A 353 34.44 -2.70 -5.67
C ILE A 353 33.06 -2.35 -6.22
N GLU A 354 32.15 -1.96 -5.34
CA GLU A 354 30.80 -1.52 -5.70
C GLU A 354 30.59 -0.06 -5.29
N SER A 355 29.75 0.66 -6.03
CA SER A 355 29.36 2.04 -5.71
C SER A 355 28.47 2.09 -4.49
N GLN A 356 28.51 3.18 -3.71
CA GLN A 356 27.53 3.44 -2.65
C GLN A 356 26.09 3.22 -3.14
N GLY A 357 25.24 2.63 -2.29
CA GLY A 357 23.83 2.38 -2.59
C GLY A 357 23.44 0.90 -2.47
N MET A 358 22.28 0.58 -3.02
CA MET A 358 21.71 -0.75 -2.98
C MET A 358 22.20 -1.62 -4.14
N HIS A 359 22.45 -2.88 -3.79
CA HIS A 359 22.89 -3.93 -4.69
C HIS A 359 22.06 -5.19 -4.46
N GLN A 360 22.07 -6.07 -5.44
CA GLN A 360 21.41 -7.36 -5.33
C GLN A 360 22.23 -8.44 -6.02
N VAL A 361 22.26 -9.62 -5.42
CA VAL A 361 22.88 -10.80 -5.99
C VAL A 361 21.96 -12.00 -5.79
N LEU A 362 21.76 -12.78 -6.85
CA LEU A 362 21.01 -14.02 -6.78
C LEU A 362 21.87 -15.12 -6.15
N TRP A 363 21.30 -15.86 -5.22
CA TRP A 363 21.90 -17.07 -4.69
C TRP A 363 21.00 -18.28 -4.97
N THR A 364 21.58 -19.27 -5.64
CA THR A 364 20.98 -20.58 -5.87
C THR A 364 21.84 -21.62 -5.16
N PRO A 365 21.35 -22.28 -4.10
CA PRO A 365 22.08 -23.38 -3.46
C PRO A 365 22.53 -24.43 -4.49
N GLY A 366 23.79 -24.86 -4.42
CA GLY A 366 24.34 -25.90 -5.30
C GLY A 366 24.82 -25.44 -6.69
N GLN A 367 24.61 -24.18 -7.10
CA GLN A 367 25.30 -23.62 -8.27
C GLN A 367 26.58 -22.87 -7.86
N ALA A 368 27.71 -23.37 -8.37
CA ALA A 368 29.11 -22.99 -8.12
C ALA A 368 29.80 -23.71 -6.93
N ASP A 369 30.75 -24.60 -7.28
CA ASP A 369 31.83 -25.20 -6.48
C ASP A 369 31.50 -25.89 -5.13
N SER A 370 30.26 -26.29 -4.88
CA SER A 370 29.97 -27.31 -3.86
C SER A 370 28.66 -28.07 -4.13
N GLU A 371 28.72 -29.40 -4.07
CA GLU A 371 27.60 -30.35 -4.20
C GLU A 371 26.66 -30.29 -2.98
N PHE A 372 26.11 -29.13 -2.64
CA PHE A 372 25.18 -28.98 -1.52
C PHE A 372 23.74 -28.77 -2.00
N SER A 373 22.94 -29.84 -1.94
CA SER A 373 21.53 -29.90 -2.35
C SER A 373 20.53 -30.02 -1.19
N ASP A 374 20.97 -29.88 0.06
CA ASP A 374 20.11 -30.21 1.20
C ASP A 374 19.45 -28.98 1.83
N SER A 375 18.15 -29.12 2.12
CA SER A 375 17.38 -28.18 2.94
C SER A 375 18.12 -27.88 4.25
N GLY A 376 18.12 -26.63 4.69
CA GLY A 376 18.88 -26.27 5.89
C GLY A 376 19.04 -24.79 6.12
N VAL A 377 19.76 -24.47 7.18
CA VAL A 377 20.08 -23.09 7.57
C VAL A 377 21.46 -22.72 7.07
N PHE A 378 21.55 -21.59 6.38
CA PHE A 378 22.80 -20.99 5.91
C PHE A 378 22.95 -19.58 6.49
N ILE A 379 24.20 -19.12 6.53
CA ILE A 379 24.55 -17.78 6.98
C ILE A 379 25.14 -17.02 5.81
N CYS A 380 24.46 -15.96 5.36
CA CYS A 380 25.04 -14.98 4.45
C CYS A 380 25.74 -13.91 5.27
N LYS A 381 27.02 -13.66 4.98
CA LYS A 381 27.80 -12.57 5.56
C LYS A 381 28.17 -11.59 4.46
N ILE A 382 27.87 -10.33 4.70
CA ILE A 382 28.21 -9.21 3.83
C ILE A 382 29.19 -8.33 4.57
N THR A 383 30.29 -7.94 3.94
CA THR A 383 31.25 -6.98 4.51
C THR A 383 31.52 -5.85 3.54
N SER A 384 31.53 -4.62 4.04
CA SER A 384 31.86 -3.41 3.28
C SER A 384 32.38 -2.33 4.23
N SER A 385 33.45 -1.64 3.84
CA SER A 385 34.01 -0.49 4.58
C SER A 385 34.20 -0.75 6.08
N GLY A 386 34.76 -1.92 6.43
CA GLY A 386 35.01 -2.34 7.82
C GLY A 386 33.77 -2.79 8.61
N ASN A 387 32.57 -2.69 8.04
CA ASN A 387 31.32 -3.16 8.63
C ASN A 387 30.94 -4.56 8.13
N ALA A 388 30.09 -5.26 8.88
CA ALA A 388 29.51 -6.54 8.48
C ALA A 388 28.00 -6.59 8.75
N SER A 389 27.25 -7.20 7.85
CA SER A 389 25.84 -7.59 8.01
C SER A 389 25.70 -9.10 7.85
N VAL A 390 24.80 -9.72 8.60
CA VAL A 390 24.64 -11.19 8.63
C VAL A 390 23.16 -11.54 8.49
N LEU A 391 22.84 -12.43 7.55
CA LEU A 391 21.50 -12.96 7.32
C LEU A 391 21.48 -14.46 7.55
N LYS A 392 20.39 -14.95 8.14
CA LYS A 392 20.08 -16.37 8.19
C LYS A 392 19.18 -16.71 7.01
N LEU A 393 19.57 -17.68 6.18
CA LEU A 393 18.81 -18.16 5.03
C LEU A 393 18.28 -19.56 5.34
N LEU A 394 16.99 -19.81 5.09
CA LEU A 394 16.36 -21.12 5.27
C LEU A 394 16.00 -21.71 3.90
N VAL A 395 16.73 -22.74 3.48
CA VAL A 395 16.44 -23.50 2.25
C VAL A 395 15.43 -24.60 2.58
N ARG A 396 14.32 -24.63 1.85
CA ARG A 396 13.28 -25.66 1.92
C ARG A 396 13.28 -26.43 0.60
N ASN A 397 13.47 -27.75 0.63
CA ASN A 397 13.22 -28.60 -0.54
C ASN A 397 11.76 -29.02 -0.60
#